data_AF-A0A7G2JYG7-F1
#
_entry.id   AF-A0A7G2JYG7-F1
#
_cell.length_a   1.000
_cell.length_b   1.000
_cell.length_c   1.000
_cell.angle_alpha   90.00
_cell.angle_beta   90.00
_cell.angle_gamma   90.00
#
_symmetry.space_group_name_H-M   'P 1'
#
loop_
_entity.id
_entity.type
_entity.pdbx_description
1 polymer ?
#
loop_
_entity_poly.entity_id
_entity_poly.type
_entity_poly.pdbx_seq_one_letter_code
_entity_poly.pdbx_strand_id
1 'polypeptide(L)' 'KLVIELDGIQHVEQEQYDLERTKFLTAQGYKVIRFWNDEVLKNIDNVLEAIYVEIEHLSPLSLRQLSP' A
#
# COMPACT_ATOMS: atom_id res chain seq x y z
N LYS A 1 -3.20 -9.99 3.32
CA LYS A 1 -2.04 -9.87 2.41
C LYS A 1 -2.00 -8.43 1.89
N LEU A 2 -0.84 -7.78 1.82
CA LEU A 2 -0.69 -6.38 1.40
C LEU A 2 0.05 -6.28 0.07
N VAL A 3 -0.40 -5.40 -0.81
CA VAL A 3 0.25 -5.00 -2.07
C VAL A 3 0.53 -3.51 -1.99
N ILE A 4 1.73 -3.11 -2.40
CA ILE A 4 2.17 -1.71 -2.44
C ILE A 4 2.49 -1.38 -3.89
N GLU A 5 1.85 -0.34 -4.41
CA GLU A 5 2.07 0.18 -5.76
C GLU A 5 2.69 1.59 -5.70
N LEU A 6 3.55 1.91 -6.67
CA LEU A 6 4.20 3.20 -6.79
C LEU A 6 3.77 3.89 -8.09
N ASP A 7 3.16 5.06 -7.95
CA ASP A 7 2.59 5.80 -9.06
C ASP A 7 3.50 6.97 -9.47
N GLY A 8 3.80 7.04 -10.76
CA GLY A 8 4.44 8.18 -11.40
C GLY A 8 3.44 9.09 -12.12
N ILE A 9 3.89 10.30 -12.48
CA ILE A 9 3.10 11.32 -13.20
C ILE A 9 2.54 10.80 -14.54
N GLN A 10 3.10 9.73 -15.09
CA GLN A 10 2.71 9.12 -16.36
C GLN A 10 1.50 8.16 -16.26
N HIS A 11 0.93 7.94 -15.06
CA HIS A 11 -0.20 7.02 -14.85
C HIS A 11 -1.60 7.59 -15.15
N VAL A 12 -1.71 8.88 -15.50
CA VAL A 12 -3.01 9.55 -15.64
C VAL A 12 -3.86 9.00 -16.82
N GLU A 13 -3.25 8.30 -17.78
CA GLU A 13 -3.98 7.74 -18.94
C GLU A 13 -4.42 6.26 -18.77
N GLN A 14 -4.21 5.65 -17.60
CA GLN A 14 -4.50 4.23 -17.36
C GLN A 14 -5.54 3.96 -16.25
N GLU A 15 -6.35 4.97 -15.89
CA GLU A 15 -7.33 4.87 -14.80
C GLU A 15 -8.22 3.62 -14.85
N GLN A 16 -8.70 3.26 -16.05
CA GLN A 16 -9.58 2.10 -16.21
C GLN A 16 -8.83 0.78 -16.03
N TYR A 17 -7.57 0.70 -16.46
CA TYR A 17 -6.74 -0.49 -16.24
C TYR A 17 -6.36 -0.65 -14.76
N ASP A 18 -6.00 0.45 -14.11
CA ASP A 18 -5.65 0.47 -12.69
C ASP A 18 -6.86 0.12 -11.82
N LEU A 19 -8.05 0.57 -12.19
CA LEU A 19 -9.28 0.21 -11.50
C LEU A 19 -9.55 -1.29 -11.59
N GLU A 20 -9.47 -1.89 -12.78
CA GLU A 20 -9.72 -3.33 -12.96
C GLU A 20 -8.65 -4.19 -12.25
N ARG A 21 -7.39 -3.77 -12.27
CA ARG A 21 -6.32 -4.39 -11.48
C ARG A 21 -6.61 -4.34 -9.98
N THR A 22 -7.03 -3.18 -9.47
CA THR A 22 -7.38 -3.00 -8.04
C THR A 22 -8.53 -3.92 -7.65
N LYS A 23 -9.58 -3.96 -8.47
CA LYS A 23 -10.75 -4.84 -8.23
C LYS A 23 -10.34 -6.30 -8.19
N PHE A 24 -9.54 -6.74 -9.16
CA PHE A 24 -9.05 -8.11 -9.23
C PHE A 24 -8.26 -8.49 -7.97
N LEU A 25 -7.27 -7.67 -7.58
CA LEU A 25 -6.45 -7.93 -6.39
C LEU A 25 -7.27 -7.94 -5.11
N THR A 26 -8.22 -7.01 -4.98
CA THR A 26 -9.12 -6.93 -3.82
C THR A 26 -10.00 -8.18 -3.73
N ALA A 27 -10.55 -8.65 -4.86
CA ALA A 27 -11.34 -9.88 -4.91
C ALA A 27 -10.53 -11.13 -4.50
N GLN A 28 -9.21 -11.10 -4.64
CA GLN A 28 -8.30 -12.17 -4.19
C GLN A 28 -7.87 -12.03 -2.71
N GLY A 29 -8.43 -11.06 -1.98
CA GLY A 29 -8.14 -10.83 -0.55
C GLY A 29 -6.85 -10.06 -0.27
N TYR A 30 -6.33 -9.34 -1.28
CA TYR A 30 -5.24 -8.39 -1.08
C TYR A 30 -5.77 -7.01 -0.72
N LYS A 31 -5.13 -6.34 0.23
CA LYS A 31 -5.26 -4.89 0.41
C LYS A 31 -4.22 -4.22 -0.48
N VAL A 32 -4.63 -3.21 -1.25
CA VAL A 32 -3.74 -2.43 -2.13
C VAL A 32 -3.60 -1.03 -1.54
N ILE A 33 -2.36 -0.56 -1.37
CA ILE A 33 -2.04 0.84 -1.03
C ILE A 33 -1.08 1.41 -2.08
N ARG A 34 -1.19 2.72 -2.33
CA ARG A 34 -0.45 3.43 -3.38
C ARG A 34 0.29 4.62 -2.80
N PHE A 35 1.48 4.87 -3.33
CA PHE A 35 2.27 6.05 -3.03
C PHE A 35 2.75 6.70 -4.32
N TRP A 36 2.82 8.02 -4.34
CA TRP A 36 3.52 8.70 -5.42
C TRP A 36 5.02 8.47 -5.32
N ASN A 37 5.70 8.35 -6.46
CA ASN A 37 7.16 8.27 -6.49
C ASN A 37 7.82 9.41 -5.70
N ASP A 38 7.25 10.62 -5.80
CA ASP A 38 7.74 11.79 -5.06
C ASP A 38 7.62 11.62 -3.54
N GLU A 39 6.59 10.94 -3.04
CA GLU A 39 6.45 10.67 -1.60
C GLU A 39 7.54 9.72 -1.11
N VAL A 40 7.79 8.65 -1.86
CA VAL A 40 8.87 7.70 -1.56
C VAL A 40 10.24 8.38 -1.58
N LEU A 41 10.48 9.22 -2.59
CA LEU A 41 11.78 9.85 -2.79
C LEU A 41 12.05 10.98 -1.78
N LYS A 42 11.01 11.70 -1.35
CA LYS A 42 11.15 12.90 -0.50
C LYS A 42 10.83 12.64 0.97
N ASN A 43 10.03 11.63 1.28
CA ASN A 43 9.52 11.38 2.62
C ASN A 43 9.28 9.88 2.88
N ILE A 44 10.36 9.10 2.80
CA ILE A 44 10.33 7.65 2.98
C ILE A 44 9.82 7.24 4.37
N ASP A 45 10.08 8.03 5.41
CA ASP A 45 9.67 7.71 6.78
C ASP A 45 8.13 7.66 6.90
N ASN A 46 7.43 8.63 6.30
CA ASN A 46 5.96 8.62 6.27
C ASN A 46 5.41 7.42 5.48
N VAL A 47 6.06 7.05 4.38
CA VAL A 47 5.67 5.87 3.59
C VAL A 47 5.83 4.60 4.41
N LEU A 48 6.94 4.45 5.13
CA LEU A 48 7.20 3.31 5.99
C LEU A 48 6.21 3.23 7.16
N GLU A 49 5.88 4.36 7.78
CA GLU A 49 4.87 4.42 8.85
C GLU A 49 3.49 4.00 8.34
N ALA A 50 3.07 4.48 7.17
CA ALA A 50 1.81 4.06 6.55
C ALA A 50 1.78 2.55 6.28
N ILE A 51 2.87 1.98 5.73
CA ILE A 51 3.00 0.54 5.51
C ILE A 51 2.92 -0.22 6.85
N TYR A 52 3.60 0.26 7.88
CA TYR A 52 3.61 -0.37 9.20
C TYR A 52 2.22 -0.42 9.83
N VAL A 53 1.48 0.70 9.78
CA VAL A 53 0.08 0.76 10.25
C VAL A 53 -0.80 -0.25 9.51
N GLU A 54 -0.58 -0.41 8.21
CA GLU A 54 -1.35 -1.38 7.42
C GLU A 54 -1.02 -2.83 7.74
N ILE A 55 0.25 -3.12 8.05
CA ILE A 55 0.66 -4.44 8.54
C ILE A 55 0.02 -4.72 9.90
N GLU A 56 -0.01 -3.75 10.82
CA GLU A 56 -0.68 -3.88 12.13
C GLU A 56 -2.17 -4.22 11.97
N HIS A 57 -2.89 -3.55 11.06
CA HIS A 57 -4.30 -3.84 10.80
C HIS A 57 -4.54 -5.22 10.17
N LEU A 58 -3.59 -5.72 9.39
CA LEU A 58 -3.68 -7.02 8.73
C LEU A 58 -3.19 -8.17 9.63
N SER A 59 -2.48 -7.86 10.72
CA SER A 59 -2.00 -8.87 11.66
C SER A 59 -3.10 -9.23 12.66
N PRO A 60 -3.51 -10.51 12.78
CA PRO A 60 -4.38 -10.96 13.86
C PRO A 60 -3.68 -10.99 15.23
N LEU A 61 -2.35 -10.82 15.25
CA LEU A 61 -1.53 -10.72 16.45
C LEU A 61 -0.96 -9.30 16.50
N SER A 62 -1.45 -8.46 17.42
CA SER A 62 -0.91 -7.11 17.58
C SER A 62 0.59 -7.18 17.86
N LEU A 63 1.44 -6.63 16.98
CA LEU A 63 2.90 -6.66 17.19
C LEU A 63 3.31 -5.79 18.39
N ARG A 64 2.40 -4.94 18.90
CA ARG A 64 2.54 -4.22 20.17
C ARG A 64 2.70 -5.14 21.38
N GLN A 65 2.30 -6.41 21.30
CA GLN A 65 2.48 -7.39 22.40
C GLN A 65 3.84 -8.09 22.37
N LEU A 66 4.70 -7.83 21.37
CA LEU A 66 5.99 -8.52 21.19
C LEU A 66 7.20 -7.61 21.46
N SER A 67 7.00 -6.46 22.11
CA SER A 67 8.11 -5.66 22.64
C SER A 67 8.50 -6.19 24.03
N PRO A 68 9.77 -6.52 24.30
CA PRO A 68 10.23 -6.93 25.64
C PRO A 68 10.17 -5.79 26.66
#